data_AF-A0A151B4E7-F1
#
_entry.id   AF-A0A151B4E7-F1
#
_cell.length_a   1.000
_cell.length_b   1.000
_cell.length_c   1.000
_cell.angle_alpha   90.00
_cell.angle_beta   90.00
_cell.angle_gamma   90.00
#
_symmetry.space_group_name_H-M   'P 1'
#
loop_
_entity.id
_entity.type
_entity.pdbx_description
1 polymer ?
#
loop_
_entity_poly.entity_id
_entity_poly.type
_entity_poly.pdbx_seq_one_letter_code
_entity_poly.pdbx_strand_id
1 'polypeptide(L)'
;MVQIIIQYVLVILLVVGLGYLAYLLKDKKINIKDDYFGLAYAILNTLKSDEATSANIKKIIRAVSEGVKFVEDNYKNVDNAIKEEEALKLIRESIDALGFESPIDESSIRYLIRIAASMLPPTHDGNQK
;
A
#
# COMPACT_ATOMS: atom_id res chain seq x y z
N MET A 1 -5.91 47.83 11.45
CA MET A 1 -5.87 47.95 9.97
C MET A 1 -4.64 47.25 9.38
N VAL A 2 -3.41 47.63 9.73
CA VAL A 2 -2.18 47.02 9.20
C VAL A 2 -2.09 45.50 9.44
N GLN A 3 -2.45 45.01 10.63
CA GLN A 3 -2.47 43.56 10.92
C GLN A 3 -3.41 42.77 10.01
N ILE A 4 -4.59 43.33 9.70
CA ILE A 4 -5.56 42.69 8.80
C ILE A 4 -4.98 42.60 7.39
N ILE A 5 -4.31 43.67 6.93
CA ILE A 5 -3.64 43.69 5.61
C ILE A 5 -2.54 42.63 5.56
N ILE A 6 -1.70 42.52 6.59
CA ILE A 6 -0.64 41.51 6.67
C ILE A 6 -1.23 40.09 6.63
N GLN A 7 -2.33 39.85 7.35
CA GLN A 7 -2.98 38.54 7.36
C GLN A 7 -3.50 38.15 5.97
N TYR A 8 -4.11 39.09 5.23
CA TYR A 8 -4.55 38.84 3.86
C TYR A 8 -3.38 38.57 2.91
N VAL A 9 -2.27 39.30 3.03
CA VAL A 9 -1.06 39.06 2.22
C VAL A 9 -0.48 37.67 2.49
N LEU A 10 -0.45 37.24 3.76
CA LEU A 10 0.01 35.91 4.12
C LEU A 10 -0.89 34.81 3.57
N VAL A 11 -2.21 35.00 3.59
CA VAL A 11 -3.17 34.04 3.00
C VAL A 11 -2.95 33.93 1.48
N ILE A 12 -2.75 35.06 0.79
CA ILE A 12 -2.47 35.05 -0.65
C ILE A 12 -1.16 34.32 -0.95
N LEU A 13 -0.10 34.60 -0.19
CA LEU A 13 1.20 33.91 -0.32
C LEU A 13 1.07 32.40 -0.09
N LEU A 14 0.28 31.99 0.90
CA LEU A 14 0.02 30.57 1.17
C LEU A 14 -0.67 29.90 -0.02
N VAL A 15 -1.74 30.51 -0.56
CA VAL A 15 -2.48 29.96 -1.70
C VAL A 15 -1.60 29.86 -2.94
N VAL A 16 -0.77 30.87 -3.21
CA VAL A 16 0.20 30.85 -4.32
C VAL A 16 1.27 29.79 -4.09
N GLY A 17 1.79 29.67 -2.86
CA GLY A 17 2.78 28.66 -2.49
C GLY A 17 2.25 27.24 -2.66
N LEU A 18 1.01 26.97 -2.22
CA LEU A 18 0.35 25.69 -2.42
C LEU A 18 0.09 25.40 -3.91
N GLY A 19 -0.30 26.41 -4.68
CA GLY A 19 -0.47 26.28 -6.13
C GLY A 19 0.85 25.95 -6.84
N TYR A 20 1.95 26.60 -6.46
CA TYR A 20 3.28 26.32 -6.98
C TYR A 20 3.78 24.93 -6.57
N LEU A 21 3.54 24.52 -5.33
CA LEU A 21 3.86 23.18 -4.85
C LEU A 21 3.08 22.11 -5.65
N ALA A 22 1.79 22.32 -5.88
CA ALA A 22 0.97 21.44 -6.71
C ALA A 22 1.47 21.39 -8.17
N TYR A 23 1.90 22.53 -8.72
CA TYR A 23 2.53 22.60 -10.04
C TYR A 23 3.83 21.79 -10.10
N LEU A 24 4.70 21.92 -9.09
CA LEU A 24 5.97 21.20 -9.00
C LEU A 24 5.78 19.68 -8.87
N LEU A 25 4.76 19.24 -8.12
CA LEU A 25 4.36 17.83 -8.03
C LEU A 25 3.89 17.29 -9.38
N LYS A 26 3.12 18.09 -10.14
CA LYS A 26 2.64 17.73 -11.48
C LYS A 26 3.78 17.61 -12.49
N ASP A 27 4.74 18.54 -12.47
CA ASP A 27 5.89 18.57 -13.39
C ASP A 27 6.83 17.37 -13.20
N LYS A 28 6.97 16.90 -11.95
CA LYS A 28 7.74 15.69 -11.62
C LYS A 28 7.05 14.37 -12.02
N LYS A 29 5.94 14.40 -12.77
CA LYS A 29 5.14 13.21 -13.13
C LYS A 29 4.79 12.32 -11.93
N ILE A 30 4.67 12.90 -10.74
CA ILE A 30 4.14 12.17 -9.58
C ILE A 30 2.65 12.05 -9.86
N ASN A 31 2.27 10.93 -10.47
CA ASN A 31 0.90 10.61 -10.80
C ASN A 31 0.22 10.18 -9.49
N ILE A 32 -0.05 11.15 -8.61
CA ILE A 32 -0.68 10.99 -7.28
C ILE A 32 -1.99 10.19 -7.38
N LYS A 33 -2.60 10.17 -8.57
CA LYS A 33 -3.84 9.46 -8.85
C LYS A 33 -3.71 7.94 -8.86
N ASP A 34 -2.51 7.40 -9.13
CA ASP A 34 -2.26 5.96 -9.24
C ASP A 34 -1.42 5.41 -8.08
N ASP A 35 -0.87 6.29 -7.24
CA ASP A 35 -0.13 5.89 -6.05
C ASP A 35 -1.14 5.68 -4.91
N TYR A 36 -1.67 4.45 -4.79
CA TYR A 36 -2.48 4.03 -3.65
C TYR A 36 -1.63 4.24 -2.37
N PHE A 37 -1.79 5.39 -1.74
CA PHE A 37 -1.19 5.77 -0.46
C PHE A 37 0.35 5.83 -0.40
N GLY A 38 1.07 5.83 -1.52
CA GLY A 38 2.55 5.71 -1.50
C GLY A 38 3.05 4.36 -0.98
N LEU A 39 2.13 3.41 -0.72
CA LEU A 39 2.45 2.07 -0.25
C LEU A 39 3.10 1.25 -1.35
N ALA A 40 2.68 1.44 -2.61
CA ALA A 40 3.32 0.81 -3.75
C ALA A 40 4.76 1.29 -3.89
N TYR A 41 5.02 2.59 -3.80
CA TYR A 41 6.37 3.13 -3.90
C TYR A 41 7.27 2.76 -2.70
N ALA A 42 6.70 2.62 -1.49
CA ALA A 42 7.46 2.30 -0.29
C ALA A 42 7.73 0.78 -0.13
N ILE A 43 6.80 -0.07 -0.54
CA ILE A 43 6.85 -1.53 -0.31
C ILE A 43 7.26 -2.30 -1.57
N LEU A 44 6.98 -1.77 -2.77
CA LEU A 44 7.35 -2.41 -4.04
C LEU A 44 8.53 -1.71 -4.74
N ASN A 45 9.34 -0.96 -3.99
CA ASN A 45 10.55 -0.31 -4.49
C ASN A 45 11.63 -1.30 -4.99
N THR A 46 11.43 -2.61 -4.74
CA THR A 46 12.28 -3.69 -5.22
C THR A 46 11.96 -4.12 -6.65
N LEU A 47 10.80 -3.73 -7.21
CA LEU A 47 10.54 -3.92 -8.63
C LEU A 47 11.36 -2.94 -9.46
N LYS A 48 11.91 -3.41 -10.58
CA LYS A 48 12.48 -2.50 -11.58
C LYS A 48 11.40 -1.53 -12.07
N SER A 49 11.83 -0.32 -12.46
CA SER A 49 10.95 0.79 -12.87
C SER A 49 10.01 0.47 -14.03
N ASP A 50 10.36 -0.50 -14.88
CA ASP A 50 9.56 -0.99 -16.01
C ASP A 50 8.53 -2.05 -15.59
N GLU A 51 8.77 -2.78 -14.50
CA GLU A 51 7.84 -3.77 -13.94
C GLU A 51 6.87 -3.15 -12.92
N ALA A 52 7.23 -2.03 -12.30
CA ALA A 52 6.43 -1.26 -11.34
C ALA A 52 5.25 -0.50 -11.98
N THR A 53 4.57 -1.12 -12.94
CA THR A 53 3.35 -0.59 -13.54
C THR A 53 2.17 -0.75 -12.58
N SER A 54 1.20 0.16 -12.64
CA SER A 54 -0.05 0.08 -11.85
C SER A 54 -0.77 -1.26 -12.05
N ALA A 55 -0.72 -1.82 -13.27
CA ALA A 55 -1.31 -3.12 -13.56
C ALA A 55 -0.63 -4.27 -12.78
N ASN A 56 0.70 -4.26 -12.70
CA ASN A 56 1.46 -5.28 -11.98
C ASN A 56 1.33 -5.13 -10.47
N ILE A 57 1.38 -3.89 -9.97
CA ILE A 57 1.12 -3.57 -8.56
C ILE A 57 -0.25 -4.10 -8.15
N LYS A 58 -1.29 -3.88 -8.97
CA LYS A 58 -2.64 -4.39 -8.73
C LYS A 58 -2.68 -5.92 -8.68
N LYS A 59 -1.95 -6.62 -9.55
CA LYS A 59 -1.84 -8.09 -9.53
C LYS A 59 -1.21 -8.58 -8.22
N ILE A 60 -0.13 -7.93 -7.77
CA ILE A 60 0.56 -8.28 -6.52
C ILE A 60 -0.37 -8.07 -5.32
N ILE A 61 -0.98 -6.89 -5.19
CA ILE A 61 -1.91 -6.58 -4.10
C ILE A 61 -3.08 -7.57 -4.08
N ARG A 62 -3.59 -7.93 -5.27
CA ARG A 62 -4.67 -8.91 -5.38
C ARG A 62 -4.24 -10.31 -4.93
N ALA A 63 -3.08 -10.79 -5.37
CA ALA A 63 -2.53 -12.07 -4.93
C ALA A 63 -2.35 -12.12 -3.42
N VAL A 64 -1.82 -11.04 -2.82
CA VAL A 64 -1.68 -10.92 -1.36
C VAL A 64 -3.05 -10.97 -0.68
N SER A 65 -4.02 -10.16 -1.14
CA SER A 65 -5.34 -10.09 -0.53
C SER A 65 -6.09 -11.43 -0.59
N GLU A 66 -6.02 -12.13 -1.72
CA GLU A 66 -6.62 -13.45 -1.91
C GLU A 66 -5.93 -14.51 -1.02
N GLY A 67 -4.60 -14.49 -0.94
CA GLY A 67 -3.83 -15.39 -0.08
C GLY A 67 -4.10 -15.21 1.41
N VAL A 68 -4.11 -13.96 1.90
CA VAL A 68 -4.42 -13.66 3.31
C VAL A 68 -5.84 -14.08 3.64
N LYS A 69 -6.81 -13.77 2.78
CA LYS A 69 -8.20 -14.17 3.00
C LYS A 69 -8.35 -15.70 3.06
N PHE A 70 -7.68 -16.41 2.15
CA PHE A 70 -7.67 -17.87 2.17
C PHE A 70 -7.13 -18.42 3.49
N VAL A 71 -6.01 -17.88 4.00
CA VAL A 71 -5.45 -18.34 5.27
C VAL A 71 -6.37 -18.01 6.45
N GLU A 72 -6.95 -16.81 6.51
CA GLU A 72 -7.88 -16.46 7.59
C GLU A 72 -9.14 -17.34 7.58
N ASP A 73 -9.66 -17.69 6.42
CA ASP A 73 -10.84 -18.55 6.29
C ASP A 73 -10.56 -20.00 6.72
N ASN A 74 -9.34 -20.52 6.47
CA ASN A 74 -8.98 -21.92 6.72
C ASN A 74 -8.27 -22.16 8.07
N TYR A 75 -7.62 -21.15 8.65
CA TYR A 75 -6.77 -21.28 9.84
C TYR A 75 -7.30 -20.48 11.04
N LYS A 76 -8.61 -20.28 11.16
CA LYS A 76 -9.24 -19.34 12.13
C LYS A 76 -8.70 -19.38 13.57
N ASN A 77 -8.45 -20.58 14.11
CA ASN A 77 -8.03 -20.80 15.49
C ASN A 77 -6.51 -21.04 15.66
N VAL A 78 -5.73 -20.72 14.65
CA VAL A 78 -4.28 -20.90 14.66
C VAL A 78 -3.59 -19.58 15.03
N ASP A 79 -2.43 -19.68 15.67
CA ASP A 79 -1.61 -18.54 16.02
C ASP A 79 -1.25 -17.69 14.79
N ASN A 80 -1.26 -16.37 14.95
CA ASN A 80 -1.04 -15.42 13.87
C ASN A 80 0.36 -15.55 13.25
N ALA A 81 1.38 -15.98 14.00
CA ALA A 81 2.72 -16.19 13.43
C ALA A 81 2.72 -17.36 12.44
N ILE A 82 1.95 -18.41 12.72
CA ILE A 82 1.81 -19.56 11.83
C ILE A 82 0.97 -19.16 10.60
N LYS A 83 -0.10 -18.40 10.78
CA LYS A 83 -0.90 -17.85 9.66
C LYS A 83 -0.05 -16.99 8.73
N GLU A 84 0.77 -16.10 9.28
CA GLU A 84 1.64 -15.24 8.48
C GLU A 84 2.62 -16.07 7.64
N GLU A 85 3.19 -17.13 8.20
CA GLU A 85 4.14 -18.00 7.49
C GLU A 85 3.47 -18.82 6.37
N GLU A 86 2.25 -19.34 6.62
CA GLU A 86 1.49 -20.05 5.58
C GLU A 86 1.01 -19.10 4.47
N ALA A 87 0.58 -17.88 4.84
CA ALA A 87 0.23 -16.85 3.86
C ALA A 87 1.44 -16.47 3.01
N LEU A 88 2.62 -16.34 3.62
CA LEU A 88 3.85 -16.02 2.91
C LEU A 88 4.18 -17.05 1.84
N LYS A 89 4.10 -18.35 2.15
CA LYS A 89 4.37 -19.42 1.17
C LYS A 89 3.41 -19.35 -0.02
N LEU A 90 2.11 -19.28 0.24
CA LEU A 90 1.07 -19.23 -0.80
C LEU A 90 1.19 -18.01 -1.70
N ILE A 91 1.44 -16.85 -1.08
CA ILE A 91 1.57 -15.59 -1.81
C ILE A 91 2.87 -15.58 -2.60
N ARG A 92 3.95 -16.17 -2.07
CA ARG A 92 5.22 -16.28 -2.80
C ARG A 92 5.07 -17.08 -4.08
N GLU A 93 4.45 -18.27 -3.99
CA GLU A 93 4.16 -19.10 -5.17
C GLU A 93 3.30 -18.35 -6.19
N SER A 94 2.30 -17.59 -5.70
CA SER A 94 1.41 -16.81 -6.55
C SER A 94 2.13 -15.64 -7.25
N ILE A 95 3.05 -14.97 -6.57
CA ILE A 95 3.85 -13.86 -7.12
C ILE A 95 4.90 -14.39 -8.10
N ASP A 96 5.57 -15.50 -7.78
CA ASP A 96 6.56 -16.11 -8.66
C ASP A 96 5.91 -16.59 -9.98
N ALA A 97 4.66 -17.07 -9.92
CA ALA A 97 3.86 -17.41 -11.08
C ALA A 97 3.52 -16.22 -12.00
N LEU A 98 3.64 -14.97 -11.52
CA LEU A 98 3.44 -13.77 -12.35
C LEU A 98 4.63 -13.48 -13.27
N GLY A 99 5.78 -14.12 -13.04
CA GLY A 99 6.94 -14.09 -13.95
C GLY A 99 7.68 -12.75 -13.97
N PHE A 100 7.74 -12.03 -12.85
CA PHE A 100 8.58 -10.84 -12.72
C PHE A 100 10.07 -11.20 -12.81
N GLU A 101 10.86 -10.39 -13.52
CA GLU A 101 12.30 -10.54 -13.58
C GLU A 101 12.97 -10.15 -12.26
N SER A 102 12.37 -9.20 -11.55
CA SER A 102 12.88 -8.70 -10.27
C SER A 102 12.20 -9.42 -9.11
N PRO A 103 12.95 -10.08 -8.21
CA PRO A 103 12.34 -10.71 -7.05
C PRO A 103 11.84 -9.63 -6.10
N ILE A 104 10.57 -9.73 -5.71
CA ILE A 104 10.03 -8.97 -4.57
C ILE A 104 10.69 -9.55 -3.31
N ASP A 105 11.20 -8.71 -2.42
CA ASP A 105 11.79 -9.20 -1.19
C ASP A 105 10.72 -9.77 -0.24
N GLU A 106 11.11 -10.75 0.56
CA GLU A 106 10.20 -11.42 1.49
C GLU A 106 9.62 -10.46 2.55
N SER A 107 10.43 -9.49 3.01
CA SER A 107 9.99 -8.55 4.04
C SER A 107 8.85 -7.66 3.54
N SER A 108 8.92 -7.22 2.29
CA SER A 108 7.85 -6.49 1.61
C SER A 108 6.58 -7.32 1.48
N ILE A 109 6.69 -8.60 1.14
CA ILE A 109 5.53 -9.50 1.10
C ILE A 109 4.91 -9.64 2.51
N ARG A 110 5.72 -9.83 3.56
CA ARG A 110 5.23 -9.87 4.95
C ARG A 110 4.54 -8.56 5.36
N TYR A 111 5.06 -7.40 4.95
CA TYR A 111 4.40 -6.12 5.18
C TYR A 111 3.04 -6.05 4.48
N LEU A 112 2.96 -6.45 3.21
CA LEU A 112 1.69 -6.48 2.48
C LEU A 112 0.70 -7.45 3.12
N ILE A 113 1.15 -8.60 3.61
CA ILE A 113 0.33 -9.58 4.34
C ILE A 113 -0.28 -8.93 5.58
N ARG A 114 0.53 -8.29 6.41
CA ARG A 114 0.06 -7.65 7.66
C ARG A 114 -0.93 -6.53 7.37
N ILE A 115 -0.67 -5.71 6.35
CA ILE A 115 -1.60 -4.66 5.92
C ILE A 115 -2.91 -5.29 5.47
N ALA A 116 -2.88 -6.27 4.56
CA ALA A 116 -4.08 -6.96 4.10
C ALA A 116 -4.87 -7.60 5.24
N ALA A 117 -4.20 -8.25 6.19
CA ALA A 117 -4.82 -8.86 7.37
C ALA A 117 -5.48 -7.81 8.27
N SER A 118 -4.84 -6.66 8.50
CA SER A 118 -5.41 -5.55 9.28
C SER A 118 -6.64 -4.89 8.64
N MET A 119 -6.84 -5.08 7.33
CA MET A 119 -8.01 -4.60 6.61
C MET A 119 -9.18 -5.59 6.63
N LEU A 120 -8.96 -6.82 7.10
CA LEU A 120 -10.03 -7.80 7.25
C LEU A 120 -10.85 -7.52 8.52
N PRO A 121 -12.15 -7.87 8.51
CA PRO A 121 -12.96 -7.79 9.72
C PRO A 121 -12.38 -8.71 10.81
N PRO A 122 -12.47 -8.32 12.09
CA PRO A 122 -11.95 -9.14 13.18
C PRO A 122 -12.64 -10.50 13.19
N THR A 123 -11.85 -11.57 13.18
CA THR A 123 -12.32 -12.96 13.17
C THR A 123 -12.89 -13.39 14.53
N HIS A 124 -12.57 -12.67 15.61
CA HIS A 124 -13.18 -12.86 16.92
C HIS A 124 -14.52 -12.13 17.00
N ASP A 125 -15.60 -12.87 16.71
CA ASP A 125 -16.96 -12.49 17.08
C ASP A 125 -17.01 -12.26 18.60
N GLY A 126 -17.37 -11.04 19.01
CA GLY A 126 -17.62 -10.67 20.40
C GLY A 126 -18.90 -11.29 20.98
N ASN A 127 -19.19 -12.56 20.67
CA ASN A 127 -20.28 -13.33 21.26
C ASN A 127 -19.72 -14.42 22.16
N GLN A 128 -19.14 -14.00 23.29
CA GLN A 128 -19.23 -14.77 24.51
C GLN A 128 -20.32 -14.13 25.37
N LYS A 129 -21.55 -14.63 25.21
CA LYS A 129 -22.60 -14.51 26.21
C LYS A 129 -22.46 -15.63 27.21
#